data_AF-A0A7G1IAQ3-F1
#
_entry.id   AF-A0A7G1IAQ3-F1
#
_cell.length_a   1.000
_cell.length_b   1.000
_cell.length_c   1.000
_cell.angle_alpha   90.00
_cell.angle_beta   90.00
_cell.angle_gamma   90.00
#
_symmetry.space_group_name_H-M   'P 1'
#
loop_
_entity.id
_entity.type
_entity.pdbx_description
1 polymer ?
#
loop_
_entity_poly.entity_id
_entity_poly.type
_entity_poly.pdbx_seq_one_letter_code
_entity_poly.pdbx_strand_id
1 'polypeptide(L)'
;MISITAAELADLLVETGERHHQAYADTDGADPEWALWYSGYLQARLWDRAGRLPSRSQLVGLLQSAERRYGGAEGWPARYAGHLLAGLDASGPSGEVFPAVVADDIGWLTREQMVEVDRVMMQDLRIDLIQMMENAGHRLARLVLTLAAPGRVAVVAGSGGNGGGGLVAARHLANAGVDVVVTLGGPADQLNPVPAHQFDILRRMKVATSDTIVDADLTVDALIGYSLRGAPRGAPPN
;
A
#
# COMPACT_ATOMS: atom_id res chain seq x y z
N MET A 1 -12.17 -8.49 14.60
CA MET A 1 -11.38 -9.48 15.38
C MET A 1 -11.16 -10.68 14.48
N ILE A 2 -9.92 -11.17 14.40
CA ILE A 2 -9.57 -12.38 13.64
C ILE A 2 -10.32 -13.56 14.28
N SER A 3 -11.09 -14.32 13.50
CA SER A 3 -11.90 -15.44 14.00
C SER A 3 -11.20 -16.80 13.81
N ILE A 4 -9.97 -16.84 13.33
CA ILE A 4 -9.15 -18.05 13.23
C ILE A 4 -8.14 -18.13 14.38
N THR A 5 -8.13 -19.27 15.06
CA THR A 5 -7.20 -19.56 16.15
C THR A 5 -5.82 -19.98 15.63
N ALA A 6 -4.79 -19.93 16.49
CA ALA A 6 -3.45 -20.43 16.13
C ALA A 6 -3.44 -21.91 15.77
N ALA A 7 -4.30 -22.72 16.40
CA ALA A 7 -4.45 -24.14 16.08
C ALA A 7 -5.06 -24.34 14.69
N GLU A 8 -6.17 -23.67 14.38
CA GLU A 8 -6.80 -23.77 13.05
C GLU A 8 -5.88 -23.29 11.93
N LEU A 9 -5.10 -22.23 12.15
CA LEU A 9 -4.12 -21.77 11.16
C LEU A 9 -2.95 -22.76 11.01
N ALA A 10 -2.52 -23.41 12.09
CA ALA A 10 -1.47 -24.43 12.03
C ALA A 10 -1.93 -25.64 11.22
N ASP A 11 -3.16 -26.12 11.43
CA ASP A 11 -3.75 -27.23 10.67
C ASP A 11 -3.84 -26.86 9.18
N LEU A 12 -4.27 -25.63 8.87
CA LEU A 12 -4.35 -25.13 7.51
C LEU A 12 -2.96 -25.04 6.84
N LEU A 13 -1.91 -24.67 7.58
CA LEU A 13 -0.53 -24.64 7.06
C LEU A 13 -0.01 -26.06 6.74
N VAL A 14 -0.34 -27.05 7.56
CA VAL A 14 -0.02 -28.46 7.28
C VAL A 14 -0.75 -28.92 6.02
N GLU A 15 -2.06 -28.69 5.92
CA GLU A 15 -2.83 -29.01 4.71
C GLU A 15 -2.24 -28.32 3.48
N THR A 16 -1.88 -27.04 3.59
CA THR A 16 -1.28 -26.28 2.49
C THR A 16 0.03 -26.92 2.03
N GLY A 17 0.87 -27.38 2.96
CA GLY A 17 2.13 -28.04 2.62
C GLY A 17 1.97 -29.41 2.00
N GLU A 18 1.02 -30.21 2.45
CA GLU A 18 0.68 -31.48 1.81
C GLU A 18 0.18 -31.28 0.38
N ARG A 19 -0.67 -30.27 0.18
CA ARG A 19 -1.21 -29.91 -1.13
C ARG A 19 -0.15 -29.35 -2.07
N HIS A 20 0.79 -28.57 -1.53
CA HIS A 20 1.95 -28.08 -2.27
C HIS A 20 2.85 -29.25 -2.71
N HIS A 21 3.20 -30.17 -1.81
CA HIS A 21 3.94 -31.37 -2.18
C HIS A 21 3.23 -32.22 -3.24
N GLN A 22 1.90 -32.35 -3.18
CA GLN A 22 1.13 -33.04 -4.22
C GLN A 22 1.15 -32.31 -5.57
N ALA A 23 1.02 -30.99 -5.55
CA ALA A 23 1.00 -30.16 -6.76
C ALA A 23 2.37 -30.09 -7.45
N TYR A 24 3.45 -30.32 -6.70
CA TYR A 24 4.84 -30.27 -7.15
C TYR A 24 5.54 -31.63 -7.00
N ALA A 25 4.79 -32.74 -6.97
CA ALA A 25 5.35 -34.09 -6.76
C ALA A 25 6.35 -34.52 -7.85
N ASP A 26 6.27 -33.89 -9.03
CA ASP A 26 7.18 -34.10 -10.16
C ASP A 26 8.41 -33.17 -10.13
N THR A 27 8.50 -32.24 -9.18
CA THR A 27 9.71 -31.43 -8.96
C THR A 27 10.56 -32.09 -7.88
N ASP A 28 11.89 -32.03 -8.03
CA ASP A 28 12.87 -32.69 -7.15
C ASP A 28 13.01 -31.96 -5.78
N GLY A 29 11.89 -31.47 -5.24
CA GLY A 29 11.79 -30.65 -4.02
C GLY A 29 12.17 -29.17 -4.21
N ALA A 30 12.58 -28.75 -5.41
CA ALA A 30 12.99 -27.38 -5.69
C ALA A 30 11.79 -26.52 -6.16
N ASP A 31 11.24 -25.72 -5.25
CA ASP A 31 10.30 -24.64 -5.60
C ASP A 31 10.75 -23.31 -4.98
N PRO A 32 11.45 -22.44 -5.73
CA PRO A 32 11.87 -21.13 -5.24
C PRO A 32 10.68 -20.18 -5.01
N GLU A 33 9.50 -20.49 -5.54
CA GLU A 33 8.28 -19.67 -5.42
C GLU A 33 7.23 -20.29 -4.48
N TRP A 34 7.61 -21.26 -3.64
CA TRP A 34 6.68 -21.96 -2.73
C TRP A 34 5.83 -21.00 -1.91
N ALA A 35 6.40 -19.90 -1.42
CA ALA A 35 5.68 -18.90 -0.62
C ALA A 35 4.57 -18.19 -1.41
N LEU A 36 4.75 -18.02 -2.73
CA LEU A 36 3.75 -17.43 -3.63
C LEU A 36 2.58 -18.40 -3.86
N TRP A 37 2.85 -19.70 -3.95
CA TRP A 37 1.81 -20.72 -4.03
C TRP A 37 1.05 -20.85 -2.70
N TYR A 38 1.77 -20.99 -1.59
CA TYR A 38 1.20 -21.06 -0.23
C TYR A 38 0.32 -19.86 0.07
N SER A 39 0.80 -18.64 -0.21
CA SER A 39 0.02 -17.42 0.03
C SER A 39 -1.30 -17.40 -0.74
N GLY A 40 -1.35 -17.92 -1.97
CA GLY A 40 -2.59 -18.01 -2.74
C GLY A 40 -3.57 -19.02 -2.13
N TYR A 41 -3.07 -20.19 -1.72
CA TYR A 41 -3.88 -21.24 -1.12
C TYR A 41 -4.45 -20.83 0.24
N LEU A 42 -3.63 -20.20 1.08
CA LEU A 42 -4.01 -19.65 2.39
C LEU A 42 -4.99 -18.49 2.24
N GLN A 43 -4.74 -17.55 1.33
CA GLN A 43 -5.61 -16.38 1.13
C GLN A 43 -7.04 -16.79 0.77
N ALA A 44 -7.21 -17.79 -0.10
CA ALA A 44 -8.53 -18.29 -0.49
C ALA A 44 -9.33 -18.90 0.68
N ARG A 45 -8.65 -19.42 1.71
CA ARG A 45 -9.26 -20.12 2.86
C ARG A 45 -9.38 -19.25 4.11
N LEU A 46 -8.61 -18.16 4.16
CA LEU A 46 -8.73 -17.12 5.16
C LEU A 46 -9.84 -16.09 4.82
N TRP A 47 -10.40 -16.16 3.60
CA TRP A 47 -11.39 -15.23 3.02
C TRP A 47 -12.59 -14.95 3.95
N ASP A 48 -13.13 -15.97 4.61
CA ASP A 48 -14.33 -15.85 5.46
C ASP A 48 -14.04 -15.82 6.98
N ARG A 49 -12.79 -16.05 7.41
CA ARG A 49 -12.49 -16.41 8.81
C ARG A 49 -11.56 -15.44 9.55
N ALA A 50 -10.86 -14.56 8.83
CA ALA A 50 -9.90 -13.64 9.46
C ALA A 50 -10.49 -12.26 9.81
N GLY A 51 -11.74 -11.96 9.45
CA GLY A 51 -12.33 -10.62 9.64
C GLY A 51 -11.65 -9.48 8.87
N ARG A 52 -10.52 -9.77 8.19
CA ARG A 52 -9.78 -8.94 7.23
C ARG A 52 -9.00 -9.86 6.29
N LEU A 53 -8.95 -9.54 5.01
CA LEU A 53 -8.16 -10.26 4.01
C LEU A 53 -6.69 -9.81 4.04
N PRO A 54 -5.73 -10.66 4.41
CA PRO A 54 -4.32 -10.33 4.22
C PRO A 54 -3.98 -10.32 2.73
N SER A 55 -3.13 -9.36 2.31
CA SER A 55 -2.67 -9.31 0.93
C SER A 55 -1.73 -10.49 0.65
N ARG A 56 -1.68 -10.93 -0.61
CA ARG A 56 -0.80 -12.02 -1.02
C ARG A 56 0.67 -11.70 -0.72
N SER A 57 1.10 -10.46 -0.98
CA SER A 57 2.45 -9.99 -0.67
C SER A 57 2.77 -10.01 0.83
N GLN A 58 1.80 -9.64 1.67
CA GLN A 58 1.95 -9.71 3.12
C GLN A 58 2.13 -11.15 3.59
N LEU A 59 1.30 -12.08 3.09
CA LEU A 59 1.44 -13.50 3.40
C LEU A 59 2.79 -14.06 2.93
N VAL A 60 3.25 -13.71 1.71
CA VAL A 60 4.58 -14.10 1.21
C VAL A 60 5.68 -13.62 2.15
N GLY A 61 5.64 -12.35 2.57
CA GLY A 61 6.64 -11.79 3.49
C GLY A 61 6.65 -12.49 4.86
N LEU A 62 5.48 -12.77 5.42
CA LEU A 62 5.34 -13.48 6.69
C LEU A 62 5.80 -14.94 6.60
N LEU A 63 5.47 -15.64 5.51
CA LEU A 63 5.91 -17.02 5.26
C LEU A 63 7.43 -17.11 5.12
N GLN A 64 8.05 -16.23 4.32
CA GLN A 64 9.50 -16.19 4.18
C GLN A 64 10.22 -15.80 5.48
N SER A 65 9.62 -14.91 6.28
CA SER A 65 10.14 -14.55 7.60
C SER A 65 10.05 -15.72 8.60
N ALA A 66 8.93 -16.45 8.60
CA ALA A 66 8.77 -17.67 9.38
C ALA A 66 9.79 -18.73 8.99
N GLU A 67 10.00 -18.94 7.69
CA GLU A 67 10.98 -19.89 7.16
C GLU A 67 12.39 -19.60 7.66
N ARG A 68 12.86 -18.35 7.53
CA ARG A 68 14.18 -17.96 8.03
C ARG A 68 14.35 -18.17 9.54
N ARG A 69 13.26 -18.15 10.31
CA ARG A 69 13.30 -18.19 11.77
C ARG A 69 13.06 -19.58 12.35
N TYR A 70 12.26 -20.39 11.68
CA TYR A 70 11.73 -21.65 12.20
C TYR A 70 11.83 -22.82 11.22
N GLY A 71 12.43 -22.63 10.04
CA GLY A 71 12.64 -23.69 9.05
C GLY A 71 13.34 -24.89 9.70
N GLY A 72 12.76 -26.07 9.53
CA GLY A 72 13.27 -27.32 10.11
C GLY A 72 13.10 -27.49 11.63
N ALA A 73 12.39 -26.58 12.32
CA ALA A 73 12.14 -26.71 13.76
C ALA A 73 11.04 -27.73 14.06
N GLU A 74 11.17 -28.43 15.19
CA GLU A 74 10.07 -29.24 15.73
C GLU A 74 8.85 -28.36 16.05
N GLY A 75 7.66 -28.85 15.67
CA GLY A 75 6.40 -28.12 15.85
C GLY A 75 6.29 -26.86 14.98
N TRP A 76 6.95 -26.83 13.81
CA TRP A 76 6.90 -25.71 12.89
C TRP A 76 5.48 -25.17 12.60
N PRO A 77 4.40 -25.97 12.46
CA PRO A 77 3.10 -25.43 12.08
C PRO A 77 2.57 -24.43 13.11
N ALA A 78 2.70 -24.75 14.40
CA ALA A 78 2.28 -23.88 15.49
C ALA A 78 3.15 -22.61 15.57
N ARG A 79 4.46 -22.72 15.28
CA ARG A 79 5.38 -21.56 15.27
C ARG A 79 5.10 -20.63 14.10
N TYR A 80 4.82 -21.18 12.91
CA TYR A 80 4.43 -20.42 11.74
C TYR A 80 3.08 -19.75 11.97
N ALA A 81 2.09 -20.50 12.46
CA ALA A 81 0.77 -19.95 12.78
C ALA A 81 0.85 -18.80 13.79
N GLY A 82 1.61 -18.96 14.88
CA GLY A 82 1.84 -17.91 15.85
C GLY A 82 2.55 -16.68 15.26
N HIS A 83 3.57 -16.88 14.40
CA HIS A 83 4.26 -15.80 13.71
C HIS A 83 3.38 -15.07 12.71
N LEU A 84 2.58 -15.81 11.95
CA LEU A 84 1.64 -15.27 10.98
C LEU A 84 0.54 -14.49 11.70
N LEU A 85 -0.09 -15.04 12.74
CA LEU A 85 -1.10 -14.32 13.52
C LEU A 85 -0.54 -13.06 14.17
N ALA A 86 0.61 -13.15 14.84
CA ALA A 86 1.28 -11.98 15.41
C ALA A 86 1.64 -10.95 14.33
N GLY A 87 2.08 -11.41 13.15
CA GLY A 87 2.37 -10.56 12.01
C GLY A 87 1.12 -9.93 11.38
N LEU A 88 0.00 -10.65 11.35
CA LEU A 88 -1.29 -10.19 10.84
C LEU A 88 -1.97 -9.20 11.81
N ASP A 89 -1.82 -9.44 13.11
CA ASP A 89 -2.28 -8.59 14.22
C ASP A 89 -1.42 -7.32 14.32
N ALA A 90 -0.09 -7.44 14.32
CA ALA A 90 0.83 -6.30 14.25
C ALA A 90 0.72 -5.53 12.92
N SER A 91 0.10 -6.13 11.91
CA SER A 91 -0.20 -5.47 10.64
C SER A 91 -1.64 -4.96 10.54
N GLY A 92 -2.43 -4.94 11.63
CA GLY A 92 -3.54 -3.98 11.75
C GLY A 92 -2.97 -2.57 11.72
N PRO A 93 -3.69 -1.60 11.10
CA PRO A 93 -3.15 -0.71 10.08
C PRO A 93 -1.70 -0.27 10.38
N SER A 94 -0.75 -1.05 9.85
CA SER A 94 0.68 -0.86 9.99
C SER A 94 1.18 -0.62 11.43
N GLY A 95 1.68 -1.68 12.08
CA GLY A 95 2.73 -1.57 13.12
C GLY A 95 4.06 -0.96 12.62
N GLU A 96 4.01 -0.25 11.49
CA GLU A 96 5.02 0.69 11.07
C GLU A 96 4.85 1.93 11.95
N VAL A 97 5.77 2.08 12.90
CA VAL A 97 5.85 3.29 13.71
C VAL A 97 6.44 4.38 12.82
N PHE A 98 5.62 5.37 12.44
CA PHE A 98 6.15 6.60 11.86
C PHE A 98 7.03 7.28 12.91
N PRO A 99 8.27 7.68 12.57
CA PRO A 99 9.13 8.34 13.53
C PRO A 99 8.47 9.64 13.97
N ALA A 100 8.25 9.76 15.29
CA ALA A 100 7.85 11.01 15.90
C ALA A 100 9.11 11.80 16.24
N VAL A 101 9.21 13.02 15.72
CA VAL A 101 10.31 13.95 15.97
C VAL A 101 9.73 15.33 16.25
N VAL A 102 10.45 16.16 16.99
CA VAL A 102 10.07 17.57 17.17
C VAL A 102 10.26 18.27 15.83
N ALA A 103 9.30 19.09 15.41
CA ALA A 103 9.35 19.74 14.10
C ALA A 103 10.64 20.55 13.89
N ASP A 104 11.13 21.20 14.94
CA ASP A 104 12.36 22.01 14.93
C ASP A 104 13.65 21.18 14.82
N ASP A 105 13.58 19.86 15.03
CA ASP A 105 14.71 18.95 14.89
C ASP A 105 14.92 18.49 13.42
N ILE A 106 13.95 18.76 12.53
CA ILE A 106 14.09 18.50 11.09
C ILE A 106 14.41 19.81 10.36
N GLY A 107 15.47 19.81 9.57
CA GLY A 107 15.74 20.91 8.64
C GLY A 107 14.64 21.05 7.59
N TRP A 108 14.28 22.30 7.25
CA TRP A 108 13.38 22.60 6.14
C TRP A 108 14.16 22.94 4.88
N LEU A 109 13.52 22.78 3.72
CA LEU A 109 14.10 23.11 2.41
C LEU A 109 13.32 24.25 1.76
N THR A 110 14.03 25.22 1.18
CA THR A 110 13.42 26.20 0.29
C THR A 110 12.94 25.53 -1.00
N ARG A 111 12.15 26.26 -1.78
CA ARG A 111 11.73 25.82 -3.12
C ARG A 111 12.94 25.52 -4.02
N GLU A 112 13.94 26.41 -4.02
CA GLU A 112 15.15 26.28 -4.82
C GLU A 112 15.95 25.05 -4.41
N GLN A 113 16.03 24.77 -3.10
CA GLN A 113 16.66 23.56 -2.58
C GLN A 113 15.89 22.29 -2.98
N MET A 114 14.55 22.30 -2.94
CA MET A 114 13.76 21.17 -3.43
C MET A 114 13.94 20.91 -4.92
N VAL A 115 14.05 21.97 -5.74
CA VAL A 115 14.36 21.85 -7.17
C VAL A 115 15.74 21.21 -7.39
N GLU A 116 16.73 21.57 -6.56
CA GLU A 116 18.05 20.93 -6.63
C GLU A 116 18.00 19.47 -6.19
N VAL A 117 17.19 19.12 -5.18
CA VAL A 117 16.95 17.72 -4.80
C VAL A 117 16.39 16.94 -5.98
N ASP A 118 15.36 17.46 -6.68
CA ASP A 118 14.81 16.80 -7.86
C ASP A 118 15.86 16.61 -8.95
N ARG A 119 16.72 17.63 -9.17
CA ARG A 119 17.81 17.56 -10.15
C ARG A 119 18.79 16.44 -9.80
N VAL A 120 19.26 16.38 -8.55
CA VAL A 120 20.18 15.33 -8.07
C VAL A 120 19.54 13.95 -8.23
N MET A 121 18.27 13.80 -7.82
CA MET A 121 17.55 12.53 -7.92
C MET A 121 17.46 12.04 -9.37
N MET A 122 17.08 12.90 -10.31
CA MET A 122 16.87 12.51 -11.71
C MET A 122 18.16 12.41 -12.51
N GLN A 123 19.08 13.38 -12.36
CA GLN A 123 20.27 13.49 -13.22
C GLN A 123 21.42 12.65 -12.69
N ASP A 124 21.68 12.72 -11.39
CA ASP A 124 22.87 12.14 -10.78
C ASP A 124 22.58 10.72 -10.28
N LEU A 125 21.44 10.51 -9.62
CA LEU A 125 21.05 9.21 -9.05
C LEU A 125 20.18 8.35 -9.98
N ARG A 126 19.70 8.93 -11.09
CA ARG A 126 18.87 8.23 -12.09
C ARG A 126 17.57 7.63 -11.50
N ILE A 127 17.03 8.29 -10.48
CA ILE A 127 15.73 7.98 -9.88
C ILE A 127 14.69 8.86 -10.56
N ASP A 128 13.83 8.23 -11.36
CA ASP A 128 12.84 8.93 -12.18
C ASP A 128 11.66 9.40 -11.34
N LEU A 129 10.98 10.45 -11.85
CA LEU A 129 9.81 11.05 -11.20
C LEU A 129 8.72 10.03 -10.89
N ILE A 130 8.51 9.04 -11.76
CA ILE A 130 7.52 7.99 -11.54
C ILE A 130 7.86 7.12 -10.31
N GLN A 131 9.14 6.82 -10.07
CA GLN A 131 9.59 6.03 -8.92
C GLN A 131 9.47 6.85 -7.62
N MET A 132 9.85 8.13 -7.66
CA MET A 132 9.71 9.03 -6.52
C MET A 132 8.24 9.19 -6.11
N MET A 133 7.36 9.41 -7.09
CA MET A 133 5.91 9.55 -6.90
C MET A 133 5.29 8.28 -6.36
N GLU A 134 5.70 7.12 -6.88
CA GLU A 134 5.25 5.82 -6.41
C GLU A 134 5.57 5.62 -4.92
N ASN A 135 6.82 5.90 -4.52
CA ASN A 135 7.24 5.80 -3.13
C ASN A 135 6.52 6.82 -2.23
N ALA A 136 6.33 8.06 -2.68
CA ALA A 136 5.64 9.10 -1.92
C ALA A 136 4.17 8.72 -1.65
N GLY A 137 3.42 8.35 -2.70
CA GLY A 137 2.01 7.99 -2.56
C GLY A 137 1.81 6.68 -1.80
N HIS A 138 2.70 5.70 -1.94
CA HIS A 138 2.66 4.48 -1.14
C HIS A 138 2.80 4.79 0.36
N ARG A 139 3.77 5.65 0.74
CA ARG A 139 3.95 6.08 2.13
C ARG A 139 2.75 6.88 2.65
N LEU A 140 2.17 7.73 1.82
CA LEU A 140 0.96 8.48 2.16
C LEU A 140 -0.23 7.55 2.45
N ALA A 141 -0.47 6.54 1.60
CA ALA A 141 -1.53 5.56 1.84
C ALA A 141 -1.33 4.81 3.16
N ARG A 142 -0.09 4.41 3.49
CA ARG A 142 0.22 3.75 4.76
C ARG A 142 -0.03 4.66 5.96
N LEU A 143 0.36 5.94 5.85
CA LEU A 143 0.09 6.92 6.90
C LEU A 143 -1.41 7.10 7.13
N VAL A 144 -2.21 7.23 6.06
CA VAL A 144 -3.68 7.33 6.15
C VAL A 144 -4.29 6.13 6.89
N LEU A 145 -3.85 4.92 6.56
CA LEU A 145 -4.32 3.71 7.24
C LEU A 145 -3.93 3.73 8.72
N THR A 146 -2.67 4.02 9.05
CA THR A 146 -2.19 4.05 10.44
C THR A 146 -2.87 5.12 11.28
N LEU A 147 -3.17 6.30 10.71
CA LEU A 147 -3.77 7.39 11.46
C LEU A 147 -5.23 7.13 11.83
N ALA A 148 -6.02 6.55 10.91
CA ALA A 148 -7.48 6.55 11.07
C ALA A 148 -8.18 5.23 10.71
N ALA A 149 -7.52 4.30 10.01
CA ALA A 149 -8.16 3.11 9.43
C ALA A 149 -9.53 3.42 8.77
N PRO A 150 -9.63 4.43 7.89
CA PRO A 150 -10.91 4.94 7.41
C PRO A 150 -11.65 3.90 6.57
N GLY A 151 -12.99 3.90 6.66
CA GLY A 151 -13.82 3.10 5.76
C GLY A 151 -13.92 3.75 4.38
N ARG A 152 -13.97 5.08 4.34
CA ARG A 152 -14.02 5.89 3.11
C ARG A 152 -13.01 7.03 3.11
N VAL A 153 -12.33 7.24 1.98
CA VAL A 153 -11.37 8.33 1.78
C VAL A 153 -11.70 9.14 0.53
N ALA A 154 -11.79 10.46 0.68
CA ALA A 154 -11.83 11.40 -0.44
C ALA A 154 -10.40 11.82 -0.79
N VAL A 155 -10.01 11.71 -2.06
CA VAL A 155 -8.70 12.18 -2.53
C VAL A 155 -8.92 13.31 -3.52
N VAL A 156 -8.36 14.49 -3.24
CA VAL A 156 -8.45 15.64 -4.13
C VAL A 156 -7.09 15.87 -4.78
N ALA A 157 -6.98 15.65 -6.09
CA ALA A 157 -5.69 15.61 -6.80
C ALA A 157 -5.57 16.73 -7.84
N GLY A 158 -4.48 17.49 -7.77
CA GLY A 158 -4.13 18.47 -8.80
C GLY A 158 -3.42 17.86 -10.01
N SER A 159 -3.02 18.70 -10.97
CA SER A 159 -2.36 18.25 -12.20
C SER A 159 -0.86 17.94 -12.07
N GLY A 160 -0.24 18.39 -10.98
CA GLY A 160 1.21 18.31 -10.76
C GLY A 160 1.67 17.08 -9.98
N GLY A 161 2.94 17.10 -9.54
CA GLY A 161 3.56 16.01 -8.79
C GLY A 161 2.84 15.65 -7.50
N ASN A 162 2.32 16.64 -6.76
CA ASN A 162 1.55 16.38 -5.54
C ASN A 162 0.27 15.57 -5.85
N GLY A 163 -0.48 15.99 -6.88
CA GLY A 163 -1.66 15.28 -7.35
C GLY A 163 -1.34 13.85 -7.76
N GLY A 164 -0.24 13.65 -8.48
CA GLY A 164 0.25 12.31 -8.79
C GLY A 164 0.53 11.43 -7.56
N GLY A 165 1.12 12.00 -6.49
CA GLY A 165 1.30 11.31 -5.22
C GLY A 165 -0.03 10.94 -4.55
N GLY A 166 -1.02 11.83 -4.60
CA GLY A 166 -2.39 11.55 -4.14
C GLY A 166 -3.07 10.44 -4.94
N LEU A 167 -2.92 10.43 -6.27
CA LEU A 167 -3.45 9.38 -7.13
C LEU A 167 -2.80 8.02 -6.85
N VAL A 168 -1.48 7.99 -6.61
CA VAL A 168 -0.79 6.79 -6.14
C VAL A 168 -1.36 6.33 -4.78
N ALA A 169 -1.53 7.26 -3.84
CA ALA A 169 -2.11 6.91 -2.53
C ALA A 169 -3.52 6.33 -2.68
N ALA A 170 -4.36 6.92 -3.53
CA ALA A 170 -5.70 6.45 -3.81
C ALA A 170 -5.72 4.99 -4.28
N ARG A 171 -4.83 4.59 -5.20
CA ARG A 171 -4.81 3.19 -5.69
C ARG A 171 -4.30 2.22 -4.63
N HIS A 172 -3.36 2.63 -3.78
CA HIS A 172 -2.88 1.79 -2.67
C HIS A 172 -3.95 1.61 -1.60
N LEU A 173 -4.71 2.67 -1.28
CA LEU A 173 -5.85 2.61 -0.36
C LEU A 173 -6.97 1.71 -0.90
N ALA A 174 -7.32 1.86 -2.19
CA ALA A 174 -8.30 0.99 -2.84
C ALA A 174 -7.86 -0.49 -2.81
N ASN A 175 -6.59 -0.77 -3.09
CA ASN A 175 -6.02 -2.13 -2.97
C ASN A 175 -6.03 -2.67 -1.53
N ALA A 176 -6.04 -1.79 -0.53
CA ALA A 176 -6.17 -2.15 0.87
C ALA A 176 -7.64 -2.36 1.31
N GLY A 177 -8.60 -2.21 0.39
CA GLY A 177 -10.03 -2.42 0.65
C GLY A 177 -10.77 -1.19 1.18
N VAL A 178 -10.17 0.00 1.13
CA VAL A 178 -10.82 1.27 1.49
C VAL A 178 -11.72 1.74 0.35
N ASP A 179 -12.90 2.27 0.66
CA ASP A 179 -13.72 2.96 -0.35
C ASP A 179 -13.07 4.31 -0.69
N VAL A 180 -12.61 4.48 -1.93
CA VAL A 180 -11.87 5.67 -2.36
C VAL A 180 -12.59 6.38 -3.50
N VAL A 181 -12.79 7.68 -3.34
CA VAL A 181 -13.31 8.56 -4.39
C VAL A 181 -12.28 9.64 -4.71
N VAL A 182 -11.91 9.76 -5.98
CA VAL A 182 -10.96 10.75 -6.46
C VAL A 182 -11.69 11.93 -7.10
N THR A 183 -11.37 13.15 -6.70
CA THR A 183 -11.78 14.40 -7.37
C THR A 183 -10.56 15.06 -7.97
N LEU A 184 -10.60 15.39 -9.26
CA LEU A 184 -9.52 16.13 -9.89
C LEU A 184 -9.75 17.64 -9.73
N GLY A 185 -8.70 18.40 -9.40
CA GLY A 185 -8.74 19.86 -9.31
C GLY A 185 -8.87 20.58 -10.66
N GLY A 186 -8.98 19.84 -11.76
CA GLY A 186 -9.12 20.34 -13.11
C GLY A 186 -9.34 19.20 -14.11
N PRO A 187 -9.47 19.51 -15.41
CA PRO A 187 -9.69 18.52 -16.45
C PRO A 187 -8.59 17.46 -16.51
N ALA A 188 -8.98 16.20 -16.73
CA ALA A 188 -8.05 15.07 -16.75
C ALA A 188 -7.00 15.14 -17.88
N ASP A 189 -7.29 15.84 -18.97
CA ASP A 189 -6.38 16.08 -20.09
C ASP A 189 -5.31 17.15 -19.79
N GLN A 190 -5.44 17.87 -18.68
CA GLN A 190 -4.46 18.83 -18.18
C GLN A 190 -3.52 18.24 -17.13
N LEU A 191 -3.66 16.94 -16.81
CA LEU A 191 -2.71 16.25 -15.95
C LEU A 191 -1.33 16.21 -16.61
N ASN A 192 -0.28 16.45 -15.84
CA ASN A 192 1.09 16.23 -16.32
C ASN A 192 1.30 14.75 -16.68
N PRO A 193 2.30 14.40 -17.51
CA PRO A 193 2.45 13.02 -18.02
C PRO A 193 2.48 11.93 -16.94
N VAL A 194 3.18 12.15 -15.83
CA VAL A 194 3.28 11.14 -14.75
C VAL A 194 1.98 11.05 -13.93
N PRO A 195 1.35 12.15 -13.44
CA PRO A 195 0.01 12.09 -12.86
C PRO A 195 -1.06 11.49 -13.80
N ALA A 196 -1.01 11.80 -15.09
CA ALA A 196 -1.92 11.23 -16.10
C ALA A 196 -1.77 9.71 -16.19
N HIS A 197 -0.54 9.19 -16.14
CA HIS A 197 -0.27 7.76 -16.09
C HIS A 197 -0.89 7.11 -14.84
N GLN A 198 -0.73 7.73 -13.66
CA GLN A 198 -1.32 7.22 -12.41
C GLN A 198 -2.86 7.26 -12.45
N PHE A 199 -3.44 8.29 -13.07
CA PHE A 199 -4.87 8.39 -13.27
C PHE A 199 -5.40 7.30 -14.22
N ASP A 200 -4.68 6.96 -15.30
CA ASP A 200 -5.05 5.86 -16.19
C ASP A 200 -5.07 4.51 -15.45
N ILE A 201 -4.08 4.27 -14.58
CA ILE A 201 -4.06 3.08 -13.71
C ILE A 201 -5.32 3.03 -12.83
N LEU A 202 -5.63 4.12 -12.12
CA LEU A 202 -6.82 4.21 -11.27
C LEU A 202 -8.12 3.93 -12.03
N ARG A 203 -8.25 4.49 -13.24
CA ARG A 203 -9.42 4.24 -14.09
C ARG A 203 -9.55 2.77 -14.49
N ARG A 204 -8.43 2.11 -14.82
CA ARG A 204 -8.40 0.67 -15.14
C ARG A 204 -8.70 -0.20 -13.92
N MET A 205 -8.31 0.26 -12.73
CA MET A 205 -8.69 -0.35 -11.45
C MET A 205 -10.15 -0.07 -11.06
N LYS A 206 -10.85 0.78 -11.82
CA LYS A 206 -12.24 1.19 -11.57
C LYS A 206 -12.43 1.86 -10.20
N VAL A 207 -11.42 2.59 -9.74
CA VAL A 207 -11.56 3.47 -8.57
C VAL A 207 -12.53 4.61 -8.93
N ALA A 208 -13.44 4.92 -8.00
CA ALA A 208 -14.49 5.90 -8.24
C ALA A 208 -13.90 7.31 -8.42
N THR A 209 -14.49 8.08 -9.34
CA THR A 209 -14.16 9.49 -9.56
C THR A 209 -15.40 10.34 -9.39
N SER A 210 -15.23 11.57 -8.95
CA SER A 210 -16.30 12.55 -8.78
C SER A 210 -15.87 13.91 -9.33
N ASP A 211 -16.83 14.67 -9.85
CA ASP A 211 -16.63 16.07 -10.27
C ASP A 211 -16.64 17.03 -9.08
N THR A 212 -17.17 16.59 -7.94
CA THR A 212 -17.21 17.34 -6.68
C THR A 212 -16.55 16.56 -5.56
N ILE A 213 -15.96 17.27 -4.60
CA ILE A 213 -15.41 16.65 -3.39
C ILE A 213 -16.56 15.96 -2.65
N VAL A 214 -16.36 14.70 -2.28
CA VAL A 214 -17.35 13.90 -1.55
C VAL A 214 -17.05 13.91 -0.06
N ASP A 215 -18.08 13.72 0.75
CA ASP A 215 -17.93 13.48 2.18
C ASP A 215 -17.30 12.10 2.45
N ALA A 216 -16.39 12.06 3.42
CA ALA A 216 -15.57 10.90 3.75
C ALA A 216 -15.03 10.98 5.18
N ASP A 217 -14.59 9.85 5.73
CA ASP A 217 -13.99 9.80 7.07
C ASP A 217 -12.65 10.56 7.13
N LEU A 218 -11.96 10.64 5.99
CA LEU A 218 -10.69 11.33 5.83
C LEU A 218 -10.54 11.88 4.41
N THR A 219 -9.99 13.09 4.31
CA THR A 219 -9.65 13.73 3.03
C THR A 219 -8.14 13.84 2.86
N VAL A 220 -7.64 13.38 1.71
CA VAL A 220 -6.26 13.61 1.27
C VAL A 220 -6.24 14.80 0.32
N ASP A 221 -5.64 15.90 0.77
CA ASP A 221 -5.35 17.06 -0.08
C ASP A 221 -4.05 16.86 -0.85
N ALA A 222 -4.19 16.64 -2.15
CA ALA A 222 -3.10 16.53 -3.12
C ALA A 222 -3.23 17.57 -4.24
N LEU A 223 -3.87 18.72 -3.98
CA LEU A 223 -4.14 19.74 -5.00
C LEU A 223 -2.87 20.48 -5.44
N ILE A 224 -2.12 21.03 -4.48
CA ILE A 224 -1.04 21.98 -4.75
C ILE A 224 0.27 21.46 -4.14
N GLY A 225 1.36 21.53 -4.91
CA GLY A 225 2.72 21.24 -4.42
C GLY A 225 3.61 22.48 -4.42
N TYR A 226 4.87 22.32 -4.00
CA TYR A 226 5.86 23.41 -3.88
C TYR A 226 6.20 24.12 -5.21
N SER A 227 5.81 23.54 -6.35
CA SER A 227 6.07 24.11 -7.68
C SER A 227 5.04 25.15 -8.13
N LEU A 228 4.04 25.48 -7.30
CA LEU A 228 3.03 26.50 -7.60
C LEU A 228 3.67 27.83 -8.07
N ARG A 229 3.04 28.46 -9.06
CA ARG A 229 3.41 29.79 -9.55
C ARG A 229 2.18 30.71 -9.51
N GLY A 230 2.32 31.83 -8.81
CA GLY A 230 1.23 32.79 -8.61
C GLY A 230 0.18 32.27 -7.61
N ALA A 231 -0.93 33.00 -7.52
CA ALA A 231 -2.05 32.63 -6.66
C ALA A 231 -2.79 31.39 -7.21
N PRO A 232 -3.36 30.53 -6.33
CA PRO A 232 -4.34 29.53 -6.73
C PRO A 232 -5.49 30.17 -7.52
N ARG A 233 -5.98 29.46 -8.54
CA ARG A 233 -7.06 29.91 -9.43
C ARG A 233 -8.16 28.86 -9.46
N GLY A 234 -9.39 29.29 -9.68
CA GLY A 234 -10.59 28.45 -9.65
C GLY A 234 -11.67 29.01 -8.73
N ALA A 235 -12.90 28.54 -8.86
CA ALA A 235 -13.96 28.85 -7.91
C ALA A 235 -13.79 27.98 -6.64
N PRO A 236 -14.07 28.51 -5.43
CA PRO A 236 -14.21 27.65 -4.26
C PRO A 236 -15.28 26.59 -4.54
N PRO A 237 -15.13 25.34 -4.05
CA PRO A 237 -16.21 24.38 -4.13
C PRO A 237 -17.46 24.99 -3.47
N ASN A 238 -18.57 25.00 -4.21
CA ASN A 238 -19.88 25.43 -3.71
C ASN A 238 -20.36 24.53 -2.57
#